data_AF-A0A368ZIG3-F1
#
_entry.id   AF-A0A368ZIG3-F1
#
_cell.length_a   1.000
_cell.length_b   1.000
_cell.length_c   1.000
_cell.angle_alpha   90.00
_cell.angle_beta   90.00
_cell.angle_gamma   90.00
#
_symmetry.space_group_name_H-M   'P 1'
#
loop_
_entity.id
_entity.type
_entity.pdbx_description
1 polymer ?
#
loop_
_entity_poly.entity_id
_entity_poly.type
_entity_poly.pdbx_seq_one_letter_code
_entity_poly.pdbx_strand_id
1 'polypeptide(L)'
;MLWLKNSNANPLIASAAFHYEFEFIHPFSDGNGRIGRFWQTLVLKRWHPLLAFLPVETVIKARQEEYYQSLREADSRFDCSVFIEFLLSAINESLTEAIQTEEKTRVEVKDKTRVKTTDQILDVLKESPHLALIDVANRIGRSVSTVERAVSKLKQEGRLEYQGSKKNGVWLVREV
;
A
#
# COMPACT_ATOMS: atom_id res chain seq x y z
N MET A 1 14.17 26.90 15.76
CA MET A 1 14.74 25.97 14.75
C MET A 1 16.24 25.72 14.86
N LEU A 2 17.03 26.57 15.54
CA LEU A 2 18.48 26.35 15.69
C LEU A 2 18.80 25.00 16.37
N TRP A 3 18.01 24.61 17.38
CA TRP A 3 18.16 23.32 18.06
C TRP A 3 18.03 22.14 17.09
N LEU A 4 16.93 22.06 16.34
CA LEU A 4 16.67 20.96 15.40
C LEU A 4 17.77 20.79 14.35
N LYS A 5 18.36 21.89 13.88
CA LYS A 5 19.45 21.87 12.89
C LYS A 5 20.76 21.31 13.46
N ASN A 6 21.00 21.47 14.76
CA ASN A 6 22.26 21.09 15.43
C ASN A 6 22.10 19.90 16.38
N SER A 7 20.91 19.30 16.45
CA SER A 7 20.62 18.20 17.35
C SER A 7 21.24 16.90 16.85
N ASN A 8 21.87 16.15 17.75
CA ASN A 8 22.36 14.79 17.51
C ASN A 8 21.31 13.72 17.88
N ALA A 9 20.10 14.13 18.26
CA ALA A 9 19.03 13.19 18.60
C ALA A 9 18.60 12.40 17.37
N ASN A 10 18.13 11.17 17.59
CA ASN A 10 17.50 10.38 16.53
C ASN A 10 16.35 11.19 15.90
N PRO A 11 16.21 11.25 14.56
CA PRO A 11 15.17 12.05 13.91
C PRO A 11 13.73 11.74 14.35
N LEU A 12 13.44 10.51 14.79
CA LEU A 12 12.14 10.17 15.40
C LEU A 12 11.89 10.99 16.68
N ILE A 13 12.86 10.96 17.60
CA ILE A 13 12.82 11.72 18.86
C ILE A 13 12.83 13.22 18.57
N ALA A 14 13.70 13.68 17.67
CA ALA A 14 13.80 15.09 17.32
C ALA A 14 12.51 15.64 16.70
N SER A 15 11.82 14.84 15.87
CA SER A 15 10.53 15.21 15.28
C SER A 15 9.43 15.31 16.34
N ALA A 16 9.43 14.42 17.34
CA ALA A 16 8.46 14.43 18.43
C ALA A 16 8.69 15.60 19.39
N ALA A 17 9.93 15.82 19.80
CA ALA A 17 10.31 16.97 20.62
C ALA A 17 9.96 18.28 19.91
N PHE A 18 10.27 18.41 18.61
CA PHE A 18 9.88 19.60 17.85
C PHE A 18 8.36 19.81 17.83
N HIS A 19 7.58 18.74 17.63
CA HIS A 19 6.11 18.83 17.61
C HIS A 19 5.58 19.34 18.95
N TYR A 20 6.05 18.78 20.06
CA TYR A 20 5.71 19.27 21.39
C TYR A 20 6.04 20.76 21.57
N GLU A 21 7.29 21.15 21.33
CA GLU A 21 7.75 22.54 21.49
C GLU A 21 6.95 23.51 20.62
N PHE A 22 6.60 23.10 19.41
CA PHE A 22 5.81 23.91 18.49
C PHE A 22 4.37 24.12 19.00
N GLU A 23 3.72 23.06 19.48
CA GLU A 23 2.37 23.15 20.07
C GLU A 23 2.38 23.99 21.35
N PHE A 24 3.42 23.85 22.17
CA PHE A 24 3.63 24.59 23.40
C PHE A 24 3.82 26.10 23.17
N ILE A 25 4.70 26.48 22.23
CA ILE A 25 4.93 27.89 21.87
C ILE A 25 3.68 28.52 21.25
N HIS A 26 2.92 27.73 20.48
CA HIS A 26 1.69 28.17 19.82
C HIS A 26 1.84 29.49 19.02
N PRO A 27 2.78 29.57 18.06
CA PRO A 27 3.24 30.84 17.50
C PRO A 27 2.24 31.57 16.57
N PHE A 28 1.20 30.88 16.09
CA PHE A 28 0.21 31.43 15.17
C PHE A 28 -1.16 31.61 15.83
N SER A 29 -2.00 32.49 15.28
CA SER A 29 -3.36 32.72 15.78
C SER A 29 -4.33 31.56 15.49
N ASP A 30 -4.06 30.76 14.45
CA ASP A 30 -4.77 29.52 14.11
C ASP A 30 -3.81 28.60 13.34
N GLY A 31 -4.12 27.31 13.35
CA GLY A 31 -3.47 26.33 12.49
C GLY A 31 -2.21 25.69 13.08
N ASN A 32 -1.87 25.98 14.34
CA ASN A 32 -0.68 25.42 14.99
C ASN A 32 -0.65 23.89 14.89
N GLY A 33 -1.72 23.20 15.29
CA GLY A 33 -1.85 21.74 15.13
C GLY A 33 -1.50 21.23 13.72
N ARG A 34 -2.02 21.91 12.68
CA ARG A 34 -1.77 21.51 11.28
C ARG A 34 -0.30 21.72 10.90
N ILE A 35 0.30 22.82 11.34
CA ILE A 35 1.69 23.15 11.06
C ILE A 35 2.66 22.28 11.88
N GLY A 36 2.34 21.97 13.15
CA GLY A 36 3.14 21.08 14.00
C GLY A 36 3.25 19.69 13.40
N ARG A 37 2.11 19.10 13.00
CA ARG A 37 2.08 17.82 12.27
C ARG A 37 2.86 17.88 10.95
N PHE A 38 2.61 18.91 10.14
CA PHE A 38 3.30 19.08 8.87
C PHE A 38 4.83 19.14 9.04
N TRP A 39 5.32 19.88 10.05
CA TRP A 39 6.75 19.94 10.34
C TRP A 39 7.30 18.61 10.81
N GLN A 40 6.58 17.88 11.66
CA GLN A 40 6.97 16.55 12.08
C GLN A 40 7.14 15.62 10.87
N THR A 41 6.20 15.62 9.92
CA THR A 41 6.33 14.89 8.64
C THR A 41 7.56 15.35 7.85
N LEU A 42 7.84 16.65 7.78
CA LEU A 42 9.00 17.19 7.05
C LEU A 42 10.33 16.74 7.66
N VAL A 43 10.45 16.73 8.99
CA VAL A 43 11.64 16.25 9.69
C VAL A 43 11.88 14.78 9.36
N LEU A 44 10.84 13.95 9.44
CA LEU A 44 10.95 12.53 9.12
C LEU A 44 11.26 12.29 7.64
N LYS A 45 10.60 12.99 6.72
CA LYS A 45 10.87 12.93 5.28
C LYS A 45 12.32 13.26 4.95
N ARG A 46 12.91 14.25 5.63
CA ARG A 46 14.30 14.66 5.42
C ARG A 46 15.29 13.55 5.80
N TRP A 47 14.94 12.72 6.79
CA TRP A 47 15.72 11.56 7.19
C TRP A 47 15.45 10.35 6.30
N HIS A 48 14.18 10.01 6.07
CA HIS A 48 13.76 8.89 5.23
C HIS A 48 12.56 9.29 4.36
N PRO A 49 12.72 9.45 3.03
CA PRO A 49 11.68 10.01 2.15
C PRO A 49 10.33 9.29 2.19
N LEU A 50 10.32 7.97 2.42
CA LEU A 50 9.09 7.17 2.52
C LEU A 50 8.18 7.59 3.67
N LEU A 51 8.74 8.18 4.73
CA LEU A 51 7.97 8.62 5.89
C LEU A 51 7.05 9.82 5.57
N ALA A 52 7.21 10.46 4.41
CA ALA A 52 6.26 11.45 3.91
C ALA A 52 4.86 10.89 3.60
N PHE A 53 4.75 9.57 3.46
CA PHE A 53 3.52 8.87 3.13
C PHE A 53 2.96 8.04 4.29
N LEU A 54 3.61 8.10 5.46
CA LEU A 54 3.19 7.35 6.64
C LEU A 54 1.96 8.02 7.26
N PRO A 55 0.80 7.33 7.40
CA PRO A 55 -0.44 7.91 7.88
C PRO A 55 -0.48 8.02 9.42
N VAL A 56 0.53 8.66 10.01
CA VAL A 56 0.64 8.81 11.48
C VAL A 56 -0.55 9.60 12.03
N GLU A 57 -1.05 10.57 11.27
CA GLU A 57 -2.18 11.41 11.67
C GLU A 57 -3.48 10.62 11.85
N THR A 58 -3.65 9.50 11.12
CA THR A 58 -4.79 8.61 11.29
C THR A 58 -4.75 7.95 12.67
N VAL A 59 -3.57 7.50 13.09
CA VAL A 59 -3.35 6.90 14.42
C VAL A 59 -3.54 7.95 15.52
N ILE A 60 -2.95 9.13 15.37
CA ILE A 60 -3.13 10.24 16.33
C ILE A 60 -4.61 10.63 16.44
N LYS A 61 -5.34 10.66 15.33
CA LYS A 61 -6.78 10.95 15.33
C LYS A 61 -7.59 9.86 16.04
N ALA A 62 -7.23 8.59 15.85
CA ALA A 62 -7.87 7.48 16.57
C ALA A 62 -7.59 7.52 18.07
N ARG A 63 -6.41 8.02 18.47
CA ARG A 63 -5.94 8.16 19.86
C ARG A 63 -5.92 9.62 20.33
N GLN A 64 -6.91 10.40 19.91
CA GLN A 64 -6.92 11.86 20.10
C GLN A 64 -6.94 12.26 21.58
N GLU A 65 -7.64 11.52 22.43
CA GLU A 65 -7.68 11.77 23.87
C GLU A 65 -6.30 11.58 24.51
N GLU A 66 -5.62 10.47 24.18
CA GLU A 66 -4.25 10.19 24.63
C GLU A 66 -3.26 11.24 24.15
N TYR A 67 -3.38 11.69 22.89
CA TYR A 67 -2.56 12.76 22.33
C TYR A 67 -2.64 14.03 23.20
N TYR A 68 -3.86 14.52 23.47
CA TYR A 68 -4.02 15.72 24.29
C TYR A 68 -3.67 15.49 25.76
N GLN A 69 -3.85 14.28 26.29
CA GLN A 69 -3.41 13.94 27.63
C GLN A 69 -1.89 14.00 27.76
N SER A 70 -1.17 13.43 26.79
CA SER A 70 0.30 13.43 26.78
C SER A 70 0.88 14.85 26.70
N LEU A 71 0.23 15.75 25.94
CA LEU A 71 0.57 17.19 25.93
C LEU A 71 0.38 17.83 27.30
N ARG A 72 -0.82 17.68 27.90
CA ARG A 72 -1.10 18.27 29.22
C ARG A 72 -0.16 17.76 30.30
N GLU A 73 0.18 16.48 30.27
CA GLU A 73 1.10 15.87 31.21
C GLU A 73 2.52 16.41 31.02
N ALA A 74 2.99 16.49 29.78
CA ALA A 74 4.28 17.06 29.46
C ALA A 74 4.39 18.53 29.90
N ASP A 75 3.36 19.33 29.64
CA ASP A 75 3.27 20.72 30.08
C ASP A 75 3.35 20.84 31.61
N SER A 76 2.61 19.99 32.33
CA SER A 76 2.57 20.02 33.80
C SER A 76 3.91 19.66 34.46
N ARG A 77 4.71 18.84 33.78
CA ARG A 77 6.01 18.35 34.27
C ARG A 77 7.19 19.13 33.71
N PHE A 78 6.96 20.02 32.74
CA PHE A 78 8.01 20.63 31.92
C PHE A 78 8.95 19.58 31.31
N ASP A 79 8.39 18.43 30.93
CA ASP A 79 9.12 17.27 30.41
C ASP A 79 8.34 16.61 29.26
N CYS A 80 8.88 16.72 28.06
CA CYS A 80 8.26 16.19 26.85
C CYS A 80 8.39 14.67 26.67
N SER A 81 9.02 13.94 27.60
CA SER A 81 9.27 12.50 27.49
C SER A 81 7.97 11.70 27.25
N VAL A 82 6.90 12.01 27.99
CA VAL A 82 5.60 11.32 27.84
C VAL A 82 4.98 11.56 26.45
N PHE A 83 5.10 12.79 25.93
CA PHE A 83 4.63 13.11 24.57
C PHE A 83 5.50 12.41 23.51
N ILE A 84 6.81 12.35 23.71
CA ILE A 84 7.72 11.63 22.81
C ILE A 84 7.35 10.15 22.77
N GLU A 85 7.14 9.51 23.92
CA GLU A 85 6.71 8.11 24.00
C GLU A 85 5.39 7.86 23.27
N PHE A 86 4.39 8.73 23.48
CA PHE A 86 3.13 8.67 22.76
C PHE A 86 3.34 8.74 21.24
N LEU A 87 4.11 9.71 20.76
CA LEU A 87 4.27 9.92 19.32
C LEU A 87 5.10 8.80 18.67
N LEU A 88 6.11 8.27 19.37
CA LEU A 88 6.86 7.11 18.91
C LEU A 88 5.97 5.86 18.83
N SER A 89 5.08 5.68 19.81
CA SER A 89 4.06 4.62 19.78
C SER A 89 3.15 4.75 18.55
N ALA A 90 2.64 5.96 18.28
CA ALA A 90 1.78 6.21 17.12
C ALA A 90 2.50 5.99 15.78
N ILE A 91 3.78 6.39 15.68
CA ILE A 91 4.62 6.12 14.48
C ILE A 91 4.82 4.61 14.31
N ASN A 92 5.13 3.88 15.38
CA ASN A 92 5.33 2.43 15.33
C ASN A 92 4.07 1.68 14.91
N GLU A 93 2.92 2.07 15.44
CA GLU A 93 1.60 1.54 15.05
C GLU A 93 1.33 1.78 13.56
N SER A 94 1.51 3.02 13.09
CA SER A 94 1.33 3.37 11.68
C SER A 94 2.27 2.58 10.75
N LEU A 95 3.54 2.39 11.14
CA LEU A 95 4.49 1.57 10.38
C LEU A 95 4.08 0.10 10.33
N THR A 96 3.63 -0.44 11.47
CA THR A 96 3.18 -1.83 11.58
C THR A 96 1.96 -2.08 10.70
N GLU A 97 0.98 -1.17 10.72
CA GLU A 97 -0.20 -1.24 9.85
C GLU A 97 0.15 -1.12 8.37
N ALA A 98 1.11 -0.26 8.02
CA ALA A 98 1.57 -0.11 6.64
C ALA A 98 2.23 -1.39 6.11
N ILE A 99 3.07 -2.04 6.92
CA ILE A 99 3.74 -3.30 6.57
C ILE A 99 2.71 -4.44 6.45
N GLN A 100 1.78 -4.56 7.40
CA GLN A 100 0.75 -5.60 7.36
C GLN A 100 -0.22 -5.43 6.19
N THR A 101 -0.59 -4.20 5.86
CA THR A 101 -1.41 -3.90 4.68
C THR A 101 -0.68 -4.29 3.39
N GLU A 102 0.64 -4.09 3.31
CA GLU A 102 1.42 -4.55 2.16
C GLU A 102 1.39 -6.07 2.04
N GLU A 103 1.55 -6.81 3.14
CA GLU A 103 1.46 -8.28 3.13
C GLU A 103 0.08 -8.77 2.68
N LYS A 104 -1.00 -8.20 3.24
CA LYS A 104 -2.38 -8.52 2.83
C LYS A 104 -2.64 -8.15 1.38
N THR A 105 -2.17 -6.99 0.93
CA THR A 105 -2.31 -6.57 -0.47
C THR A 105 -1.48 -7.48 -1.39
N ARG A 106 -0.28 -7.91 -1.02
CA ARG A 106 0.51 -8.89 -1.82
C ARG A 106 -0.17 -10.25 -1.90
N VAL A 107 -0.86 -10.69 -0.85
CA VAL A 107 -1.67 -11.92 -0.85
C VAL A 107 -2.92 -11.73 -1.72
N GLU A 108 -3.65 -10.63 -1.56
CA GLU A 108 -4.87 -10.35 -2.32
C GLU A 108 -4.63 -10.00 -3.79
N VAL A 109 -3.54 -9.32 -4.15
CA VAL A 109 -3.14 -9.01 -5.54
C VAL A 109 -2.66 -10.27 -6.26
N LYS A 110 -2.04 -11.22 -5.53
CA LYS A 110 -1.78 -12.55 -6.09
C LYS A 110 -3.07 -13.30 -6.44
N ASP A 111 -4.16 -13.04 -5.73
CA ASP A 111 -5.44 -13.74 -5.91
C ASP A 111 -6.43 -13.00 -6.85
N LYS A 112 -6.45 -11.67 -6.83
CA LYS A 112 -7.43 -10.83 -7.55
C LYS A 112 -6.91 -10.20 -8.85
N THR A 113 -5.58 -10.11 -9.06
CA THR A 113 -5.01 -9.49 -10.28
C THR A 113 -4.62 -10.50 -11.35
N ARG A 114 -4.95 -11.78 -11.15
CA ARG A 114 -5.04 -12.77 -12.21
C ARG A 114 -6.48 -13.24 -12.30
N VAL A 115 -7.31 -12.54 -13.08
CA VAL A 115 -8.08 -13.34 -14.05
C VAL A 115 -7.00 -14.06 -14.84
N LYS A 116 -6.75 -15.34 -14.53
CA LYS A 116 -5.60 -16.01 -15.11
C LYS A 116 -5.79 -15.90 -16.62
N THR A 117 -4.72 -15.62 -17.37
CA THR A 117 -4.81 -15.56 -18.84
C THR A 117 -5.50 -16.82 -19.39
N THR A 118 -5.39 -17.94 -18.69
CA THR A 118 -6.18 -19.16 -18.92
C THR A 118 -7.69 -18.97 -18.80
N ASP A 119 -8.20 -18.30 -17.77
CA ASP A 119 -9.65 -18.09 -17.59
C ASP A 119 -10.19 -17.14 -18.66
N GLN A 120 -9.45 -16.08 -19.02
CA GLN A 120 -9.81 -15.21 -20.15
C GLN A 120 -9.83 -15.96 -21.49
N ILE A 121 -8.90 -16.90 -21.70
CA ILE A 121 -8.87 -17.76 -22.88
C ILE A 121 -10.09 -18.70 -22.88
N LEU A 122 -10.44 -19.29 -21.74
CA LEU A 122 -11.58 -20.19 -21.63
C LEU A 122 -12.90 -19.45 -21.90
N ASP A 123 -13.08 -18.23 -21.38
CA ASP A 123 -14.29 -17.44 -21.63
C ASP A 123 -14.44 -17.09 -23.12
N VAL A 124 -13.37 -16.63 -23.77
CA VAL A 124 -13.38 -16.32 -25.21
C VAL A 124 -13.65 -17.55 -26.06
N LEU A 125 -13.07 -18.71 -25.72
CA LEU A 125 -13.26 -19.95 -26.47
C LEU A 125 -14.60 -20.64 -26.16
N LYS A 126 -15.21 -20.40 -24.99
CA LYS A 126 -16.60 -20.79 -24.69
C LYS A 126 -17.59 -20.04 -25.59
N GLU A 127 -17.39 -18.73 -25.75
CA GLU A 127 -18.25 -17.89 -26.60
C GLU A 127 -18.00 -18.10 -28.10
N SER A 128 -16.76 -18.39 -28.49
CA SER A 128 -16.35 -18.45 -29.89
C SER A 128 -15.34 -19.58 -30.14
N PRO A 129 -15.82 -20.84 -30.21
CA PRO A 129 -14.98 -22.04 -30.32
C PRO A 129 -14.12 -22.13 -31.59
N HIS A 130 -14.44 -21.37 -32.63
CA HIS A 130 -13.76 -21.41 -33.93
C HIS A 130 -12.61 -20.40 -34.05
N LEU A 131 -12.37 -19.56 -33.03
CA LEU A 131 -11.37 -18.51 -33.11
C LEU A 131 -9.94 -19.08 -33.19
N ALA A 132 -9.13 -18.47 -34.05
CA ALA A 132 -7.70 -18.73 -34.07
C ALA A 132 -7.03 -18.11 -32.85
N LEU A 133 -5.93 -18.71 -32.37
CA LEU A 133 -5.22 -18.24 -31.18
C LEU A 133 -4.69 -16.80 -31.32
N ILE A 134 -4.44 -16.35 -32.55
CA ILE A 134 -4.05 -14.96 -32.83
C ILE A 134 -5.19 -13.99 -32.54
N ASP A 135 -6.42 -14.35 -32.88
CA ASP A 135 -7.61 -13.54 -32.62
C ASP A 135 -7.98 -13.54 -31.14
N VAL A 136 -7.79 -14.69 -30.46
CA VAL A 136 -7.88 -14.78 -29.00
C VAL A 136 -6.88 -13.84 -28.34
N ALA A 137 -5.62 -13.85 -28.79
CA ALA A 137 -4.56 -12.98 -28.27
C ALA A 137 -4.89 -11.48 -28.45
N ASN A 138 -5.40 -11.11 -29.62
CA ASN A 138 -5.87 -9.75 -29.90
C ASN A 138 -7.03 -9.35 -28.98
N ARG A 139 -8.01 -10.25 -28.78
CA ARG A 139 -9.22 -9.98 -27.99
C ARG A 139 -8.92 -9.82 -26.49
N ILE A 140 -7.93 -10.54 -25.96
CA ILE A 140 -7.53 -10.43 -24.54
C ILE A 140 -6.35 -9.47 -24.30
N GLY A 141 -5.83 -8.82 -25.36
CA GLY A 141 -4.72 -7.87 -25.27
C GLY A 141 -3.40 -8.48 -24.81
N ARG A 142 -3.07 -9.71 -25.26
CA ARG A 142 -1.84 -10.43 -24.90
C ARG A 142 -1.03 -10.84 -26.14
N SER A 143 0.25 -11.15 -25.96
CA SER A 143 1.06 -11.69 -27.04
C SER A 143 0.61 -13.10 -27.43
N VAL A 144 0.72 -13.44 -28.72
CA VAL A 144 0.41 -14.78 -29.23
C VAL A 144 1.22 -15.85 -28.48
N SER A 145 2.51 -15.61 -28.24
CA SER A 145 3.38 -16.50 -27.46
C SER A 145 2.92 -16.75 -26.03
N THR A 146 2.27 -15.77 -25.39
CA THR A 146 1.69 -15.92 -24.04
C THR A 146 0.43 -16.78 -24.09
N VAL A 147 -0.40 -16.61 -25.12
CA VAL A 147 -1.61 -17.40 -25.35
C VAL A 147 -1.27 -18.84 -25.70
N GLU A 148 -0.31 -19.09 -26.58
CA GLU A 148 0.14 -20.45 -26.95
C GLU A 148 0.66 -21.23 -25.73
N ARG A 149 1.44 -20.57 -24.87
CA ARG A 149 1.92 -21.16 -23.61
C ARG A 149 0.76 -21.48 -22.66
N ALA A 150 -0.20 -20.58 -22.54
CA ALA A 150 -1.37 -20.78 -21.68
C ALA A 150 -2.30 -21.89 -22.22
N VAL A 151 -2.54 -21.95 -23.53
CA VAL A 151 -3.31 -23.01 -24.20
C VAL A 151 -2.64 -24.37 -24.06
N SER A 152 -1.31 -24.44 -24.21
CA SER A 152 -0.55 -25.68 -24.00
C SER A 152 -0.73 -26.21 -22.58
N LYS A 153 -0.71 -25.30 -21.59
CA LYS A 153 -0.98 -25.64 -20.20
C LYS A 153 -2.42 -26.12 -19.98
N LEU A 154 -3.42 -25.45 -20.55
CA LEU A 154 -4.82 -25.87 -20.46
C LEU A 154 -5.09 -27.24 -21.10
N LYS A 155 -4.39 -27.57 -22.19
CA LYS A 155 -4.43 -28.90 -22.80
C LYS A 155 -3.85 -29.97 -21.88
N GLN A 156 -2.71 -29.69 -21.23
CA GLN A 156 -2.10 -30.59 -20.26
C GLN A 156 -2.99 -30.82 -19.03
N GLU A 157 -3.70 -29.78 -18.58
CA GLU A 157 -4.67 -29.85 -17.49
C GLU A 157 -6.02 -30.49 -17.89
N GLY A 158 -6.22 -30.83 -19.17
CA GLY A 158 -7.47 -31.43 -19.66
C GLY A 158 -8.66 -30.46 -19.73
N ARG A 159 -8.43 -29.15 -19.53
CA ARG A 159 -9.46 -28.10 -19.51
C ARG A 159 -9.80 -27.55 -20.90
N LEU A 160 -8.95 -27.82 -21.90
CA LEU A 160 -9.11 -27.35 -23.27
C LEU A 160 -8.65 -28.40 -24.28
N GLU A 161 -9.45 -28.66 -25.31
CA GLU A 161 -9.14 -29.61 -26.38
C GLU A 161 -9.44 -29.00 -27.76
N TYR A 162 -8.69 -29.39 -28.79
CA TYR A 162 -8.97 -28.96 -30.18
C TYR A 162 -9.44 -30.17 -30.98
N GLN A 163 -10.68 -30.13 -31.48
CA GLN A 163 -11.28 -31.23 -32.24
C GLN A 163 -11.49 -30.83 -33.70
N GLY A 164 -11.05 -31.69 -34.63
CA GLY A 164 -11.26 -31.50 -36.07
C GLY A 164 -10.00 -31.15 -36.86
N SER A 165 -10.17 -30.84 -38.14
CA SER A 165 -9.07 -30.55 -39.06
C SER A 165 -8.47 -29.16 -38.81
N LYS A 166 -7.20 -28.93 -39.21
CA LYS A 166 -6.53 -27.61 -39.06
C LYS A 166 -7.28 -26.42 -39.67
N LYS A 167 -8.21 -26.64 -40.61
CA LYS A 167 -9.03 -25.60 -41.25
C LYS A 167 -10.45 -25.41 -40.67
N ASN A 168 -11.04 -26.44 -40.05
CA ASN A 168 -12.44 -26.44 -39.60
C ASN A 168 -12.60 -26.97 -38.16
N GLY A 169 -11.54 -26.94 -37.35
CA GLY A 169 -11.57 -27.46 -35.99
C GLY A 169 -12.19 -26.48 -35.00
N VAL A 170 -12.57 -26.99 -33.84
CA VAL A 170 -13.19 -26.25 -32.74
C VAL A 170 -12.47 -26.48 -31.43
N TRP A 171 -12.43 -25.44 -30.61
CA TRP A 171 -11.97 -25.49 -29.24
C TRP A 171 -13.10 -25.94 -28.31
N LEU A 172 -12.90 -27.06 -27.61
CA LEU A 172 -13.80 -27.56 -26.59
C LEU A 172 -13.26 -27.20 -25.21
N VAL A 173 -14.01 -26.39 -24.48
CA VAL A 173 -13.74 -26.05 -23.09
C VAL A 173 -14.42 -27.08 -22.19
N ARG A 174 -13.64 -27.79 -21.38
CA ARG A 174 -14.14 -28.76 -20.41
C ARG A 174 -14.15 -28.13 -19.02
N GLU A 175 -15.28 -28.18 -18.34
CA GLU A 175 -15.36 -27.85 -16.91
C GLU A 175 -14.92 -29.08 -16.12
N VAL A 176 -13.95 -28.89 -15.22
CA VAL A 176 -13.48 -29.90 -14.25
C VAL A 176 -14.04 -29.51 -12.90
#